data_AF-A0A951F438-F1
#
_entry.id   AF-A0A951F438-F1
#
_cell.length_a   1.000
_cell.length_b   1.000
_cell.length_c   1.000
_cell.angle_alpha   90.00
_cell.angle_beta   90.00
_cell.angle_gamma   90.00
#
_symmetry.space_group_name_H-M   'P 1'
#
loop_
_entity.id
_entity.type
_entity.pdbx_description
1 polymer ?
#
loop_
_entity_poly.entity_id
_entity_poly.type
_entity_poly.pdbx_seq_one_letter_code
_entity_poly.pdbx_strand_id
1 'polypeptide(L)'
;MCQVYFYHPVRGTVVNPARLSEAQRDSICEQCHLAGEVRIPNPGKAITDFRPGQTLEQSYTVYVAAHGPEDTVKVISQAEQLALSTCKRRSGARLWCGTCHDAHEEPARPAAYFRERCLGCHLTTLSSQHADLADCIGCHMPQRPAKDGGHTAFTDHRISRRPEQPQAYGNAGELIAWREPIPELRDRNRALALVTAGMQNRDSAQVIRGYRMLNRLAKSERDPEVSTALGSILLTGKEPAEASKQFTEALSARPSYAPYEVNLATALAESDRREKAIRHLEHALELDPLLEKAVWQLAQIYRAEGNETKAAALVARYRKAMGFTSAETVCKRHESRPQTDMIGLGR
;
A
#
# COMPACT_ATOMS: atom_id res chain seq x y z
N MET A 1 18.04 -5.50 1.27
CA MET A 1 18.06 -6.97 1.06
C MET A 1 17.55 -7.45 -0.31
N CYS A 2 17.08 -6.59 -1.24
CA CYS A 2 16.71 -7.02 -2.60
C CYS A 2 17.89 -7.34 -3.54
N GLN A 3 19.12 -6.96 -3.17
CA GLN A 3 20.28 -7.09 -4.07
C GLN A 3 20.91 -8.48 -4.15
N VAL A 4 20.59 -9.42 -3.24
CA VAL A 4 21.32 -10.70 -3.18
C VAL A 4 20.80 -11.75 -4.18
N TYR A 5 19.53 -11.69 -4.56
CA TYR A 5 18.88 -12.76 -5.35
C TYR A 5 18.96 -12.61 -6.86
N PHE A 6 19.12 -11.39 -7.38
CA PHE A 6 19.25 -11.19 -8.83
C PHE A 6 20.61 -11.66 -9.36
N TYR A 7 21.65 -11.63 -8.52
CA TYR A 7 23.00 -12.02 -8.93
C TYR A 7 23.30 -13.51 -8.73
N HIS A 8 22.48 -14.23 -7.94
CA HIS A 8 22.64 -15.68 -7.69
C HIS A 8 21.29 -16.40 -7.64
N PRO A 9 20.61 -16.62 -8.80
CA PRO A 9 19.39 -17.42 -8.82
C PRO A 9 19.72 -18.86 -8.40
N VAL A 10 19.16 -19.31 -7.27
CA VAL A 10 19.22 -20.71 -6.84
C VAL A 10 17.94 -21.43 -7.25
N ARG A 11 18.01 -22.74 -7.45
CA ARG A 11 16.85 -23.55 -7.84
C ARG A 11 15.69 -23.31 -6.86
N GLY A 12 14.58 -22.77 -7.36
CA GLY A 12 13.40 -22.41 -6.56
C GLY A 12 13.16 -20.91 -6.35
N THR A 13 14.08 -20.01 -6.74
CA THR A 13 13.87 -18.55 -6.62
C THR A 13 13.17 -17.91 -7.81
N VAL A 14 13.18 -18.57 -8.96
CA VAL A 14 12.44 -18.13 -10.16
C VAL A 14 11.12 -18.88 -10.20
N VAL A 15 10.02 -18.15 -10.07
CA VAL A 15 8.67 -18.69 -10.04
C VAL A 15 8.02 -18.47 -11.40
N ASN A 16 7.47 -19.55 -11.97
CA ASN A 16 6.64 -19.45 -13.17
C ASN A 16 5.17 -19.29 -12.74
N PRO A 17 4.53 -18.12 -12.96
CA PRO A 17 3.16 -17.87 -12.54
C PRO A 17 2.14 -18.86 -13.11
N ALA A 18 2.40 -19.44 -14.29
CA ALA A 18 1.51 -20.41 -14.91
C ALA A 18 1.42 -21.76 -14.16
N ARG A 19 2.35 -22.03 -13.22
CA ARG A 19 2.38 -23.27 -12.41
C ARG A 19 1.84 -23.08 -10.99
N LEU A 20 1.43 -21.86 -10.64
CA LEU A 20 0.91 -21.54 -9.32
C LEU A 20 -0.60 -21.78 -9.23
N SER A 21 -1.10 -21.98 -8.01
CA SER A 21 -2.54 -21.85 -7.76
C SER A 21 -3.00 -20.42 -8.05
N GLU A 22 -4.31 -20.24 -8.29
CA GLU A 22 -4.91 -18.94 -8.60
C GLU A 22 -4.51 -17.87 -7.57
N ALA A 23 -4.69 -18.13 -6.27
CA ALA A 23 -4.39 -17.15 -5.23
C ALA A 23 -2.90 -16.79 -5.15
N GLN A 24 -2.01 -17.77 -5.31
CA GLN A 24 -0.55 -17.53 -5.31
C GLN A 24 -0.11 -16.73 -6.54
N ARG A 25 -0.70 -17.03 -7.70
CA ARG A 25 -0.42 -16.33 -8.95
C ARG A 25 -0.90 -14.89 -8.90
N ASP A 26 -2.16 -14.69 -8.51
CA ASP A 26 -2.80 -13.39 -8.51
C ASP A 26 -2.15 -12.48 -7.43
N SER A 27 -1.67 -13.05 -6.31
CA SER A 27 -0.90 -12.34 -5.28
C SER A 27 0.36 -11.63 -5.78
N ILE A 28 0.99 -12.14 -6.85
CA ILE A 28 2.17 -11.49 -7.46
C ILE A 28 1.79 -10.11 -8.00
N CYS A 29 0.67 -10.01 -8.70
CA CYS A 29 0.18 -8.76 -9.26
C CYS A 29 -0.44 -7.88 -8.17
N GLU A 30 -1.19 -8.48 -7.24
CA GLU A 30 -1.87 -7.78 -6.16
C GLU A 30 -0.91 -7.08 -5.20
N GLN A 31 0.36 -7.51 -5.08
CA GLN A 31 1.35 -6.77 -4.29
C GLN A 31 1.39 -5.27 -4.64
N CYS A 32 1.26 -4.97 -5.93
CA CYS A 32 1.36 -3.62 -6.48
C CYS A 32 0.03 -3.09 -7.04
N HIS A 33 -0.82 -3.95 -7.58
CA HIS A 33 -2.07 -3.59 -8.29
C HIS A 33 -3.36 -3.92 -7.52
N LEU A 34 -3.23 -4.17 -6.22
CA LEU A 34 -4.33 -4.15 -5.27
C LEU A 34 -4.14 -2.92 -4.38
N ALA A 35 -4.93 -1.88 -4.62
CA ALA A 35 -4.84 -0.62 -3.89
C ALA A 35 -5.15 -0.87 -2.41
N GLY A 36 -6.30 -1.47 -2.14
CA GLY A 36 -6.81 -1.62 -0.79
C GLY A 36 -7.16 -0.28 -0.14
N GLU A 37 -7.57 -0.36 1.12
CA GLU A 37 -7.63 0.75 2.05
C GLU A 37 -6.47 0.67 3.04
N VAL A 38 -6.24 -0.52 3.59
CA VAL A 38 -5.17 -0.77 4.56
C VAL A 38 -4.58 -2.16 4.38
N ARG A 39 -3.29 -2.29 4.70
CA ARG A 39 -2.55 -3.56 4.68
C ARG A 39 -2.09 -3.85 6.11
N ILE A 40 -2.51 -4.98 6.67
CA ILE A 40 -2.19 -5.36 8.05
C ILE A 40 -1.21 -6.53 8.03
N PRO A 41 0.06 -6.33 8.41
CA PRO A 41 1.03 -7.41 8.54
C PRO A 41 0.63 -8.42 9.62
N ASN A 42 0.89 -9.68 9.33
CA ASN A 42 0.79 -10.75 10.32
C ASN A 42 1.88 -10.58 11.40
N PRO A 43 1.71 -11.17 12.60
CA PRO A 43 2.71 -11.07 13.66
C PRO A 43 4.13 -11.41 13.17
N GLY A 44 5.08 -10.51 13.45
CA GLY A 44 6.48 -10.67 13.06
C GLY A 44 6.77 -10.55 11.56
N LYS A 45 5.81 -10.15 10.73
CA LYS A 45 5.98 -9.95 9.28
C LYS A 45 5.99 -8.47 8.92
N ALA A 46 6.71 -8.15 7.85
CA ALA A 46 6.60 -6.90 7.12
C ALA A 46 5.90 -7.13 5.77
N ILE A 47 5.35 -6.08 5.16
CA ILE A 47 4.79 -6.13 3.80
C ILE A 47 5.86 -6.61 2.80
N THR A 48 7.12 -6.27 3.05
CA THR A 48 8.28 -6.67 2.23
C THR A 48 8.66 -8.14 2.37
N ASP A 49 8.04 -8.90 3.28
CA ASP A 49 8.34 -10.33 3.45
C ASP A 49 7.64 -11.23 2.44
N PHE A 50 6.64 -10.71 1.71
CA PHE A 50 6.00 -11.45 0.63
C PHE A 50 7.03 -11.93 -0.39
N ARG A 51 6.89 -13.18 -0.82
CA ARG A 51 7.68 -13.77 -1.91
C ARG A 51 6.75 -14.33 -2.99
N PRO A 52 7.04 -14.12 -4.29
CA PRO A 52 6.29 -14.75 -5.37
C PRO A 52 6.13 -16.25 -5.16
N GLY A 53 4.94 -16.78 -5.43
CA GLY A 53 4.58 -18.18 -5.12
C GLY A 53 3.94 -18.38 -3.75
N GLN A 54 3.92 -17.37 -2.88
CA GLN A 54 3.07 -17.33 -1.69
C GLN A 54 1.75 -16.60 -1.99
N THR A 55 0.78 -16.72 -1.08
CA THR A 55 -0.34 -15.78 -1.06
C THR A 55 0.03 -14.56 -0.22
N LEU A 56 -0.57 -13.39 -0.51
CA LEU A 56 -0.36 -12.19 0.30
C LEU A 56 -0.65 -12.46 1.78
N GLU A 57 -1.70 -13.23 2.06
CA GLU A 57 -2.24 -13.49 3.40
C GLU A 57 -1.26 -14.29 4.30
N GLN A 58 -0.20 -14.88 3.73
CA GLN A 58 0.89 -15.46 4.54
C GLN A 58 1.76 -14.38 5.19
N SER A 59 1.81 -13.17 4.62
CA SER A 59 2.60 -12.04 5.11
C SER A 59 1.73 -10.93 5.69
N TYR A 60 0.64 -10.57 5.01
CA TYR A 60 -0.27 -9.50 5.40
C TYR A 60 -1.66 -9.67 4.79
N THR A 61 -2.68 -9.18 5.49
CA THR A 61 -4.05 -9.09 4.96
C THR A 61 -4.29 -7.72 4.36
N VAL A 62 -4.81 -7.68 3.12
CA VAL A 62 -5.30 -6.43 2.53
C VAL A 62 -6.78 -6.30 2.82
N TYR A 63 -7.20 -5.15 3.32
CA TYR A 63 -8.60 -4.81 3.48
C TYR A 63 -9.01 -3.81 2.42
N VAL A 64 -10.17 -4.04 1.82
CA VAL A 64 -10.79 -3.19 0.80
C VAL A 64 -12.11 -2.66 1.36
N ALA A 65 -12.52 -1.47 0.91
CA ALA A 65 -13.88 -1.03 1.12
C ALA A 65 -14.81 -1.87 0.25
N ALA A 66 -15.90 -2.36 0.84
CA ALA A 66 -17.03 -2.90 0.10
C ALA A 66 -17.44 -1.89 -0.99
N HIS A 67 -17.40 -2.34 -2.25
CA HIS A 67 -17.53 -1.44 -3.39
C HIS A 67 -18.98 -0.96 -3.50
N GLY A 68 -19.15 0.36 -3.47
CA GLY A 68 -20.35 1.03 -3.97
C GLY A 68 -20.22 1.33 -5.47
N PRO A 69 -21.29 1.80 -6.12
CA PRO A 69 -21.21 2.31 -7.48
C PRO A 69 -20.33 3.58 -7.50
N GLU A 70 -19.11 3.48 -8.04
CA GLU A 70 -18.22 4.61 -8.28
C GLU A 70 -17.94 4.77 -9.78
N ASP A 71 -17.96 6.01 -10.27
CA ASP A 71 -17.60 6.36 -11.65
C ASP A 71 -16.08 6.52 -11.85
N THR A 72 -15.33 6.56 -10.75
CA THR A 72 -13.87 6.72 -10.74
C THR A 72 -13.15 5.42 -10.38
N VAL A 73 -11.88 5.33 -10.75
CA VAL A 73 -10.99 4.22 -10.37
C VAL A 73 -9.89 4.70 -9.42
N LYS A 74 -9.16 3.79 -8.77
CA LYS A 74 -7.87 4.11 -8.14
C LYS A 74 -6.74 3.73 -9.09
N VAL A 75 -5.63 4.47 -9.06
CA VAL A 75 -4.46 4.27 -9.96
C VAL A 75 -3.98 2.81 -9.98
N ILE A 76 -3.97 2.16 -8.82
CA ILE A 76 -3.45 0.80 -8.64
C ILE A 76 -4.52 -0.21 -8.20
N SER A 77 -5.78 -0.06 -8.64
CA SER A 77 -6.88 -1.00 -8.30
C SER A 77 -7.27 -1.97 -9.42
N GLN A 78 -6.35 -2.31 -10.33
CA GLN A 78 -6.66 -3.21 -11.45
C GLN A 78 -7.15 -4.58 -10.98
N ALA A 79 -6.61 -5.11 -9.87
CA ALA A 79 -7.07 -6.39 -9.31
C ALA A 79 -8.52 -6.32 -8.81
N GLU A 80 -8.90 -5.24 -8.13
CA GLU A 80 -10.26 -4.98 -7.63
C GLU A 80 -11.26 -4.87 -8.79
N GLN A 81 -10.89 -4.10 -9.82
CA GLN A 81 -11.69 -3.94 -11.04
C GLN A 81 -11.88 -5.28 -11.76
N LEU A 82 -10.82 -6.06 -11.92
CA LEU A 82 -10.89 -7.36 -12.58
C LEU A 82 -11.74 -8.36 -11.80
N ALA A 83 -11.68 -8.36 -10.45
CA ALA A 83 -12.53 -9.23 -9.63
C ALA A 83 -14.03 -8.93 -9.78
N LEU A 84 -14.40 -7.68 -10.10
CA LEU A 84 -15.76 -7.27 -10.44
C LEU A 84 -16.19 -7.70 -11.85
N SER A 85 -15.25 -8.12 -12.70
CA SER A 85 -15.54 -8.52 -14.07
C SER A 85 -16.36 -9.80 -14.14
N THR A 86 -17.46 -9.76 -14.88
CA THR A 86 -18.22 -10.97 -15.21
C THR A 86 -17.36 -11.97 -16.00
N CYS A 87 -16.41 -11.49 -16.80
CA CYS A 87 -15.47 -12.34 -17.54
C CYS A 87 -14.55 -13.12 -16.59
N LYS A 88 -13.95 -12.45 -15.60
CA LYS A 88 -13.12 -13.09 -14.56
C LYS A 88 -13.94 -14.07 -13.73
N ARG A 89 -15.10 -13.65 -13.22
CA ARG A 89 -15.97 -14.50 -12.39
C ARG A 89 -16.42 -15.77 -13.12
N ARG A 90 -16.75 -15.69 -14.41
CA ARG A 90 -17.14 -16.87 -15.21
C ARG A 90 -15.95 -17.74 -15.63
N SER A 91 -14.79 -17.13 -15.85
CA SER A 91 -13.60 -17.87 -16.29
C SER A 91 -12.85 -18.54 -15.14
N GLY A 92 -13.02 -18.04 -13.90
CA GLY A 92 -12.29 -18.47 -12.72
C GLY A 92 -10.78 -18.29 -12.91
N ALA A 93 -10.01 -19.28 -12.44
CA ALA A 93 -8.55 -19.31 -12.54
C ALA A 93 -7.98 -19.21 -13.96
N ARG A 94 -8.78 -19.42 -15.02
CA ARG A 94 -8.33 -19.36 -16.42
C ARG A 94 -8.02 -17.94 -16.90
N LEU A 95 -8.69 -16.92 -16.34
CA LEU A 95 -8.44 -15.51 -16.66
C LEU A 95 -7.67 -14.85 -15.51
N TRP A 96 -6.53 -14.25 -15.83
CA TRP A 96 -5.69 -13.48 -14.91
C TRP A 96 -4.93 -12.40 -15.69
N CYS A 97 -4.16 -11.54 -15.03
CA CYS A 97 -3.52 -10.38 -15.67
C CYS A 97 -2.68 -10.77 -16.89
N GLY A 98 -1.87 -11.82 -16.78
CA GLY A 98 -1.02 -12.32 -17.86
C GLY A 98 -1.75 -13.04 -18.99
N THR A 99 -3.06 -13.29 -18.87
CA THR A 99 -3.87 -13.76 -20.01
C THR A 99 -4.04 -12.65 -21.05
N CYS A 100 -4.06 -11.39 -20.61
CA CYS A 100 -4.39 -10.25 -21.45
C CYS A 100 -3.17 -9.47 -21.94
N HIS A 101 -2.11 -9.36 -21.15
CA HIS A 101 -0.88 -8.67 -21.57
C HIS A 101 0.35 -9.24 -20.88
N ASP A 102 1.52 -9.03 -21.49
CA ASP A 102 2.77 -9.13 -20.75
C ASP A 102 2.93 -7.87 -19.89
N ALA A 103 3.36 -8.02 -18.64
CA ALA A 103 3.63 -6.89 -17.76
C ALA A 103 4.97 -6.20 -18.09
N HIS A 104 5.81 -6.82 -18.92
CA HIS A 104 7.14 -6.33 -19.28
C HIS A 104 7.25 -5.84 -20.72
N GLU A 105 6.20 -5.98 -21.53
CA GLU A 105 6.19 -5.56 -22.93
C GLU A 105 4.93 -4.76 -23.28
N GLU A 106 5.12 -3.63 -23.96
CA GLU A 106 4.02 -2.83 -24.50
C GLU A 106 3.74 -3.22 -25.96
N PRO A 107 2.50 -3.59 -26.32
CA PRO A 107 2.20 -4.04 -27.67
C PRO A 107 2.18 -2.87 -28.66
N ALA A 108 2.93 -2.98 -29.76
CA ALA A 108 2.98 -1.96 -30.81
C ALA A 108 1.63 -1.67 -31.48
N ARG A 109 0.67 -2.61 -31.44
CA ARG A 109 -0.69 -2.47 -31.98
C ARG A 109 -1.74 -2.93 -30.95
N PRO A 110 -2.07 -2.09 -29.95
CA PRO A 110 -2.89 -2.50 -28.81
C PRO A 110 -4.25 -3.08 -29.22
N ALA A 111 -5.01 -2.41 -30.08
CA ALA A 111 -6.35 -2.86 -30.49
C ALA A 111 -6.34 -4.28 -31.07
N ALA A 112 -5.43 -4.56 -32.03
CA ALA A 112 -5.30 -5.89 -32.63
C ALA A 112 -4.81 -6.93 -31.61
N TYR A 113 -3.82 -6.58 -30.78
CA TYR A 113 -3.23 -7.45 -29.76
C TYR A 113 -4.26 -7.92 -28.71
N PHE A 114 -5.08 -7.00 -28.20
CA PHE A 114 -6.10 -7.32 -27.21
C PHE A 114 -7.31 -8.00 -27.84
N ARG A 115 -7.71 -7.61 -29.06
CA ARG A 115 -8.76 -8.29 -29.84
C ARG A 115 -8.47 -9.77 -29.99
N GLU A 116 -7.25 -10.16 -30.37
CA GLU A 116 -6.86 -11.56 -30.54
C GLU A 116 -7.09 -12.37 -29.25
N ARG A 117 -6.73 -11.80 -28.09
CA ARG A 117 -6.91 -12.44 -26.78
C ARG A 117 -8.37 -12.57 -26.39
N CYS A 118 -9.18 -11.54 -26.64
CA CYS A 118 -10.62 -11.61 -26.44
C CYS A 118 -11.24 -12.71 -27.31
N LEU A 119 -10.87 -12.78 -28.59
CA LEU A 119 -11.38 -13.79 -29.52
C LEU A 119 -10.91 -15.21 -29.19
N GLY A 120 -9.75 -15.39 -28.55
CA GLY A 120 -9.27 -16.69 -28.08
C GLY A 120 -10.27 -17.45 -27.20
N CYS A 121 -11.15 -16.74 -26.47
CA CYS A 121 -12.23 -17.34 -25.68
C CYS A 121 -13.64 -17.11 -26.25
N HIS A 122 -13.83 -16.07 -27.06
CA HIS A 122 -15.16 -15.61 -27.50
C HIS A 122 -15.48 -15.81 -28.99
N LEU A 123 -14.61 -16.47 -29.75
CA LEU A 123 -14.73 -16.62 -31.21
C LEU A 123 -16.12 -17.09 -31.69
N THR A 124 -16.78 -17.98 -30.93
CA THR A 124 -18.10 -18.53 -31.29
C THR A 124 -19.28 -17.71 -30.76
N THR A 125 -19.06 -16.79 -29.82
CA THR A 125 -20.14 -16.08 -29.09
C THR A 125 -20.32 -14.62 -29.55
N LEU A 126 -19.27 -13.96 -30.05
CA LEU A 126 -19.28 -12.51 -30.32
C LEU A 126 -19.69 -12.10 -31.74
N SER A 127 -19.66 -13.00 -32.71
CA SER A 127 -19.90 -12.67 -34.14
C SER A 127 -21.34 -12.27 -34.45
N SER A 128 -22.29 -12.46 -33.53
CA SER A 128 -23.70 -12.10 -33.72
C SER A 128 -24.10 -10.73 -33.17
N GLN A 129 -23.22 -10.07 -32.39
CA GLN A 129 -23.57 -8.82 -31.68
C GLN A 129 -22.79 -7.59 -32.15
N HIS A 130 -21.78 -7.77 -33.00
CA HIS A 130 -20.94 -6.69 -33.49
C HIS A 130 -20.77 -6.81 -35.00
N ALA A 131 -21.02 -5.71 -35.72
CA ALA A 131 -20.68 -5.60 -37.14
C ALA A 131 -19.19 -5.32 -37.35
N ASP A 132 -18.56 -4.60 -36.41
CA ASP A 132 -17.13 -4.31 -36.39
C ASP A 132 -16.49 -4.92 -35.13
N LEU A 133 -15.44 -5.71 -35.36
CA LEU A 133 -14.66 -6.37 -34.32
C LEU A 133 -13.24 -5.81 -34.24
N ALA A 134 -12.93 -4.68 -34.87
CA ALA A 134 -11.57 -4.15 -34.97
C ALA A 134 -10.94 -3.80 -33.61
N ASP A 135 -11.73 -3.29 -32.66
CA ASP A 135 -11.26 -2.92 -31.32
C ASP A 135 -12.29 -3.29 -30.24
N CYS A 136 -11.91 -4.19 -29.34
CA CYS A 136 -12.73 -4.57 -28.19
C CYS A 136 -12.51 -3.66 -26.99
N ILE A 137 -11.30 -3.15 -26.80
CA ILE A 137 -10.92 -2.43 -25.57
C ILE A 137 -11.46 -0.99 -25.55
N GLY A 138 -11.68 -0.37 -26.71
CA GLY A 138 -12.23 0.98 -26.81
C GLY A 138 -13.59 1.14 -26.11
N CYS A 139 -14.47 0.15 -26.20
CA CYS A 139 -15.79 0.18 -25.54
C CYS A 139 -15.84 -0.65 -24.24
N HIS A 140 -15.12 -1.78 -24.17
CA HIS A 140 -15.25 -2.70 -23.02
C HIS A 140 -14.26 -2.40 -21.89
N MET A 141 -13.17 -1.68 -22.17
CA MET A 141 -12.16 -1.29 -21.18
C MET A 141 -11.88 0.22 -21.26
N PRO A 142 -12.90 1.07 -21.08
CA PRO A 142 -12.76 2.52 -21.25
C PRO A 142 -11.77 3.10 -20.23
N GLN A 143 -11.13 4.21 -20.59
CA GLN A 143 -10.38 5.01 -19.63
C GLN A 143 -11.35 5.72 -18.68
N ARG A 144 -11.09 5.64 -17.37
CA ARG A 144 -11.85 6.35 -16.34
C ARG A 144 -10.94 7.26 -15.52
N PRO A 145 -11.44 8.42 -15.03
CA PRO A 145 -10.68 9.27 -14.12
C PRO A 145 -10.23 8.51 -12.86
N ALA A 146 -8.99 8.73 -12.44
CA ALA A 146 -8.50 8.23 -11.16
C ALA A 146 -8.73 9.24 -10.03
N LYS A 147 -9.30 8.78 -8.91
CA LYS A 147 -9.54 9.64 -7.74
C LYS A 147 -8.28 10.03 -6.98
N ASP A 148 -7.21 9.25 -7.12
CA ASP A 148 -5.92 9.39 -6.45
C ASP A 148 -4.75 9.67 -7.42
N GLY A 149 -5.05 9.94 -8.70
CA GLY A 149 -4.05 10.06 -9.78
C GLY A 149 -3.76 11.46 -10.30
N GLY A 150 -4.41 12.51 -9.78
CA GLY A 150 -4.17 13.91 -10.19
C GLY A 150 -4.48 14.19 -11.67
N HIS A 151 -5.77 14.26 -12.03
CA HIS A 151 -6.27 14.49 -13.39
C HIS A 151 -5.80 13.49 -14.46
N THR A 152 -5.44 12.28 -14.06
CA THR A 152 -5.09 11.18 -14.97
C THR A 152 -6.26 10.20 -15.11
N ALA A 153 -6.32 9.51 -16.25
CA ALA A 153 -7.30 8.46 -16.51
C ALA A 153 -6.58 7.12 -16.69
N PHE A 154 -7.21 6.04 -16.24
CA PHE A 154 -6.68 4.68 -16.31
C PHE A 154 -7.69 3.74 -16.93
N THR A 155 -7.19 2.71 -17.60
CA THR A 155 -8.00 1.64 -18.18
C THR A 155 -8.84 0.95 -17.11
N ASP A 156 -10.15 0.88 -17.31
CA ASP A 156 -11.05 0.10 -16.48
C ASP A 156 -10.92 -1.40 -16.77
N HIS A 157 -10.35 -2.15 -15.82
CA HIS A 157 -10.13 -3.59 -15.92
C HIS A 157 -11.37 -4.43 -15.58
N ARG A 158 -12.54 -3.81 -15.34
CA ARG A 158 -13.81 -4.52 -15.10
C ARG A 158 -14.34 -5.22 -16.35
N ILE A 159 -13.97 -4.78 -17.55
CA ILE A 159 -14.40 -5.36 -18.83
C ILE A 159 -15.94 -5.37 -18.93
N SER A 160 -16.53 -4.20 -19.18
CA SER A 160 -17.97 -3.99 -19.07
C SER A 160 -18.68 -4.15 -20.43
N ARG A 161 -19.68 -5.03 -20.53
CA ARG A 161 -20.49 -5.23 -21.76
C ARG A 161 -21.52 -4.12 -21.97
N ARG A 162 -21.99 -3.53 -20.88
CA ARG A 162 -22.85 -2.35 -20.82
C ARG A 162 -22.30 -1.45 -19.71
N PRO A 163 -22.45 -0.12 -19.77
CA PRO A 163 -22.15 0.79 -18.66
C PRO A 163 -23.14 0.61 -17.50
N GLU A 164 -23.48 -0.62 -17.13
CA GLU A 164 -24.30 -0.92 -15.96
C GLU A 164 -23.50 -0.60 -14.69
N GLN A 165 -24.19 0.07 -13.76
CA GLN A 165 -23.64 0.43 -12.47
C GLN A 165 -23.11 -0.82 -11.75
N PRO A 166 -21.97 -0.70 -11.03
CA PRO A 166 -21.46 -1.78 -10.21
C PRO A 166 -22.56 -2.34 -9.31
N GLN A 167 -22.77 -3.65 -9.36
CA GLN A 167 -23.53 -4.31 -8.32
C GLN A 167 -22.66 -4.27 -7.06
N ALA A 168 -23.09 -3.49 -6.08
CA ALA A 168 -22.39 -3.38 -4.81
C ALA A 168 -22.29 -4.74 -4.14
N TYR A 169 -21.16 -5.00 -3.47
CA TYR A 169 -21.00 -6.16 -2.63
C TYR A 169 -20.59 -5.71 -1.23
N GLY A 170 -21.33 -6.17 -0.23
CA GLY A 170 -21.25 -5.65 1.14
C GLY A 170 -22.00 -4.33 1.31
N ASN A 171 -22.00 -3.80 2.54
CA ASN A 171 -22.54 -2.48 2.81
C ASN A 171 -21.52 -1.42 2.38
N ALA A 172 -21.95 -0.37 1.68
CA ALA A 172 -21.04 0.70 1.26
C ALA A 172 -20.23 1.24 2.44
N GLY A 173 -18.91 1.27 2.30
CA GLY A 173 -17.99 1.70 3.36
C GLY A 173 -17.66 0.63 4.41
N GLU A 174 -18.22 -0.58 4.32
CA GLU A 174 -17.79 -1.70 5.17
C GLU A 174 -16.40 -2.17 4.76
N LEU A 175 -15.48 -2.23 5.72
CA LEU A 175 -14.14 -2.74 5.50
C LEU A 175 -14.14 -4.28 5.58
N ILE A 176 -13.73 -4.94 4.48
CA ILE A 176 -13.68 -6.40 4.33
C ILE A 176 -12.28 -6.86 3.90
N ALA A 177 -11.90 -8.08 4.28
CA ALA A 177 -10.63 -8.66 3.82
C ALA A 177 -10.75 -9.01 2.32
N TRP A 178 -9.72 -8.68 1.52
CA TRP A 178 -9.64 -9.07 0.12
C TRP A 178 -9.66 -10.59 -0.04
N ARG A 179 -8.85 -11.27 0.79
CA ARG A 179 -8.98 -12.68 1.12
C ARG A 179 -8.82 -12.82 2.62
N GLU A 180 -9.64 -13.68 3.20
CA GLU A 180 -9.61 -13.95 4.63
C GLU A 180 -8.25 -14.56 5.04
N PRO A 181 -7.61 -14.05 6.10
CA PRO A 181 -6.46 -14.72 6.68
C PRO A 181 -6.88 -16.01 7.38
N ILE A 182 -5.89 -16.74 7.89
CA ILE A 182 -6.14 -17.90 8.76
C ILE A 182 -7.03 -17.49 9.96
N PRO A 183 -7.90 -18.38 10.46
CA PRO A 183 -8.90 -18.06 11.47
C PRO A 183 -8.35 -17.33 12.70
N GLU A 184 -7.15 -17.68 13.14
CA GLU A 184 -6.47 -17.14 14.31
C GLU A 184 -6.15 -15.65 14.16
N LEU A 185 -5.94 -15.17 12.93
CA LEU A 185 -5.58 -13.78 12.63
C LEU A 185 -6.77 -12.92 12.19
N ARG A 186 -7.95 -13.52 11.95
CA ARG A 186 -9.10 -12.82 11.37
C ARG A 186 -9.55 -11.63 12.22
N ASP A 187 -9.82 -11.86 13.49
CA ASP A 187 -10.32 -10.80 14.39
C ASP A 187 -9.25 -9.76 14.70
N ARG A 188 -8.01 -10.22 14.90
CA ARG A 188 -6.84 -9.36 15.10
C ARG A 188 -6.65 -8.40 13.92
N ASN A 189 -6.52 -8.94 12.71
CA ASN A 189 -6.25 -8.13 11.53
C ASN A 189 -7.43 -7.22 11.21
N ARG A 190 -8.67 -7.67 11.43
CA ARG A 190 -9.87 -6.84 11.22
C ARG A 190 -9.93 -5.68 12.22
N ALA A 191 -9.62 -5.94 13.49
CA ALA A 191 -9.60 -4.90 14.51
C ALA A 191 -8.56 -3.81 14.20
N LEU A 192 -7.34 -4.22 13.83
CA LEU A 192 -6.27 -3.31 13.42
C LEU A 192 -6.68 -2.52 12.17
N ALA A 193 -7.24 -3.19 11.16
CA ALA A 193 -7.69 -2.56 9.93
C ALA A 193 -8.75 -1.47 10.18
N LEU A 194 -9.76 -1.77 11.02
CA LEU A 194 -10.80 -0.79 11.39
C LEU A 194 -10.23 0.45 12.08
N VAL A 195 -9.26 0.26 12.98
CA VAL A 195 -8.60 1.40 13.65
C VAL A 195 -7.76 2.20 12.66
N THR A 196 -6.91 1.54 11.88
CA THR A 196 -6.03 2.22 10.92
C THR A 196 -6.82 3.00 9.87
N ALA A 197 -7.78 2.34 9.21
CA ALA A 197 -8.63 2.97 8.20
C ALA A 197 -9.52 4.04 8.84
N GLY A 198 -10.11 3.76 10.00
CA GLY A 198 -10.95 4.70 10.74
C GLY A 198 -10.21 5.97 11.14
N MET A 199 -8.97 5.87 11.62
CA MET A 199 -8.16 7.04 11.96
C MET A 199 -7.75 7.85 10.71
N GLN A 200 -7.37 7.17 9.62
CA GLN A 200 -7.02 7.82 8.34
C GLN A 200 -8.20 8.60 7.75
N ASN A 201 -9.39 7.99 7.78
CA ASN A 201 -10.61 8.55 7.19
C ASN A 201 -11.42 9.41 8.18
N ARG A 202 -10.95 9.55 9.43
CA ARG A 202 -11.67 10.21 10.53
C ARG A 202 -13.08 9.61 10.77
N ASP A 203 -13.21 8.31 10.55
CA ASP A 203 -14.42 7.54 10.83
C ASP A 203 -14.39 7.00 12.27
N SER A 204 -14.98 7.77 13.17
CA SER A 204 -15.08 7.41 14.59
C SER A 204 -15.86 6.11 14.83
N ALA A 205 -16.81 5.73 13.97
CA ALA A 205 -17.56 4.50 14.14
C ALA A 205 -16.68 3.27 13.91
N GLN A 206 -15.83 3.30 12.88
CA GLN A 206 -14.81 2.27 12.66
C GLN A 206 -13.79 2.22 13.79
N VAL A 207 -13.29 3.37 14.25
CA VAL A 207 -12.33 3.43 15.38
C VAL A 207 -12.94 2.84 16.64
N ILE A 208 -14.19 3.18 17.00
CA ILE A 208 -14.87 2.64 18.19
C ILE A 208 -15.08 1.13 18.07
N ARG A 209 -15.49 0.64 16.89
CA ARG A 209 -15.67 -0.80 16.65
C ARG A 209 -14.34 -1.55 16.78
N GLY A 210 -13.29 -1.04 16.16
CA GLY A 210 -11.93 -1.58 16.23
C GLY A 210 -11.40 -1.58 17.67
N TYR A 211 -11.51 -0.46 18.38
CA TYR A 211 -11.11 -0.31 19.79
C TYR A 211 -11.75 -1.38 20.69
N ARG A 212 -13.06 -1.62 20.55
CA ARG A 212 -13.76 -2.66 21.31
C ARG A 212 -13.24 -4.07 21.03
N MET A 213 -12.83 -4.34 19.79
CA MET A 213 -12.22 -5.63 19.42
C MET A 213 -10.82 -5.74 20.00
N LEU A 214 -9.97 -4.72 19.84
CA LEU A 214 -8.61 -4.68 20.39
C LEU A 214 -8.60 -4.86 21.91
N ASN A 215 -9.50 -4.19 22.64
CA ASN A 215 -9.63 -4.34 24.09
C ASN A 215 -10.01 -5.76 24.54
N ARG A 216 -10.69 -6.56 23.70
CA ARG A 216 -10.94 -7.98 24.01
C ARG A 216 -9.70 -8.81 23.74
N LEU A 217 -9.05 -8.59 22.61
CA LEU A 217 -7.83 -9.31 22.22
C LEU A 217 -6.68 -9.08 23.21
N ALA A 218 -6.49 -7.85 23.68
CA ALA A 218 -5.45 -7.50 24.64
C ALA A 218 -5.59 -8.22 26.01
N LYS A 219 -6.76 -8.80 26.32
CA LYS A 219 -6.95 -9.59 27.55
C LYS A 219 -6.49 -11.03 27.41
N SER A 220 -6.47 -11.57 26.19
CA SER A 220 -6.15 -12.97 25.91
C SER A 220 -4.72 -13.16 25.40
N GLU A 221 -4.17 -12.17 24.71
CA GLU A 221 -2.90 -12.28 24.03
C GLU A 221 -2.12 -10.97 24.09
N ARG A 222 -0.80 -11.06 24.25
CA ARG A 222 0.10 -9.92 24.14
C ARG A 222 0.54 -9.77 22.70
N ASP A 223 0.03 -8.75 22.03
CA ASP A 223 0.38 -8.42 20.66
C ASP A 223 0.85 -6.95 20.58
N PRO A 224 2.09 -6.68 20.13
CA PRO A 224 2.64 -5.33 20.15
C PRO A 224 1.95 -4.38 19.16
N GLU A 225 1.42 -4.87 18.04
CA GLU A 225 0.62 -4.05 17.12
C GLU A 225 -0.74 -3.70 17.72
N VAL A 226 -1.36 -4.61 18.48
CA VAL A 226 -2.59 -4.34 19.24
C VAL A 226 -2.34 -3.28 20.31
N SER A 227 -1.29 -3.42 21.14
CA SER A 227 -0.93 -2.40 22.14
C SER A 227 -0.56 -1.08 21.47
N THR A 228 0.13 -1.10 20.32
CA THR A 228 0.41 0.13 19.55
C THR A 228 -0.87 0.82 19.09
N ALA A 229 -1.82 0.08 18.51
CA ALA A 229 -3.09 0.65 18.06
C ALA A 229 -3.92 1.22 19.22
N LEU A 230 -4.00 0.51 20.36
CA LEU A 230 -4.64 1.02 21.58
C LEU A 230 -3.96 2.30 22.09
N GLY A 231 -2.62 2.33 22.12
CA GLY A 231 -1.85 3.51 22.50
C GLY A 231 -2.12 4.70 21.59
N SER A 232 -2.20 4.52 20.27
CA SER A 232 -2.53 5.59 19.32
C SER A 232 -3.95 6.13 19.51
N ILE A 233 -4.92 5.27 19.83
CA ILE A 233 -6.30 5.69 20.15
C ILE A 233 -6.32 6.53 21.43
N LEU A 234 -5.66 6.06 22.50
CA LEU A 234 -5.58 6.77 23.78
C LEU A 234 -4.90 8.13 23.65
N LEU A 235 -3.82 8.22 22.86
CA LEU A 235 -3.14 9.47 22.58
C LEU A 235 -4.07 10.46 21.86
N THR A 236 -4.83 9.97 20.86
CA THR A 236 -5.84 10.79 20.17
C THR A 236 -6.95 11.24 21.13
N GLY A 237 -7.32 10.38 22.08
CA GLY A 237 -8.27 10.66 23.16
C GLY A 237 -7.74 11.58 24.27
N LYS A 238 -6.52 12.14 24.14
CA LYS A 238 -5.88 13.01 25.15
C LYS A 238 -5.59 12.30 26.47
N GLU A 239 -5.27 11.00 26.40
CA GLU A 239 -4.84 10.18 27.53
C GLU A 239 -3.37 9.72 27.37
N PRO A 240 -2.38 10.64 27.32
CA PRO A 240 -0.98 10.29 27.01
C PRO A 240 -0.34 9.39 28.07
N ALA A 241 -0.78 9.46 29.33
CA ALA A 241 -0.30 8.59 30.39
C ALA A 241 -0.66 7.12 30.13
N GLU A 242 -1.91 6.82 29.78
CA GLU A 242 -2.34 5.46 29.44
C GLU A 242 -1.75 5.00 28.11
N ALA A 243 -1.64 5.89 27.13
CA ALA A 243 -0.96 5.61 25.87
C ALA A 243 0.49 5.17 26.09
N SER A 244 1.21 5.84 26.99
CA SER A 244 2.60 5.48 27.32
C SER A 244 2.73 4.06 27.89
N LYS A 245 1.74 3.58 28.67
CA LYS A 245 1.73 2.20 29.17
C LYS A 245 1.57 1.19 28.03
N GLN A 246 0.66 1.46 27.11
CA GLN A 246 0.44 0.61 25.93
C GLN A 246 1.67 0.57 25.02
N PHE A 247 2.32 1.71 24.76
CA PHE A 247 3.56 1.73 23.97
C PHE A 247 4.73 1.07 24.70
N THR A 248 4.77 1.15 26.03
CA THR A 248 5.78 0.40 26.83
C THR A 248 5.61 -1.10 26.68
N GLU A 249 4.36 -1.60 26.63
CA GLU A 249 4.08 -3.01 26.37
C GLU A 249 4.54 -3.43 24.97
N ALA A 250 4.22 -2.64 23.94
CA ALA A 250 4.67 -2.91 22.57
C ALA A 250 6.21 -2.95 22.47
N LEU A 251 6.89 -1.98 23.09
CA LEU A 251 8.36 -1.93 23.14
C LEU A 251 8.96 -3.11 23.92
N SER A 252 8.30 -3.59 24.97
CA SER A 252 8.77 -4.74 25.75
C SER A 252 8.68 -6.04 24.95
N ALA A 253 7.67 -6.18 24.09
CA ALA A 253 7.51 -7.36 23.24
C ALA A 253 8.52 -7.41 22.09
N ARG A 254 8.93 -6.24 21.56
CA ARG A 254 10.04 -6.15 20.60
C ARG A 254 11.01 -5.03 21.00
N PRO A 255 11.99 -5.35 21.86
CA PRO A 255 13.06 -4.42 22.20
C PRO A 255 13.80 -3.99 20.94
N SER A 256 14.29 -2.75 20.90
CA SER A 256 15.08 -2.23 19.78
C SER A 256 14.34 -2.09 18.45
N TYR A 257 13.01 -1.89 18.47
CA TYR A 257 12.25 -1.47 17.30
C TYR A 257 12.00 0.04 17.31
N ALA A 258 12.74 0.78 16.48
CA ALA A 258 12.74 2.24 16.47
C ALA A 258 11.34 2.89 16.38
N PRO A 259 10.38 2.39 15.57
CA PRO A 259 9.03 2.96 15.57
C PRO A 259 8.28 2.88 16.92
N TYR A 260 8.53 1.87 17.75
CA TYR A 260 7.91 1.80 19.08
C TYR A 260 8.52 2.80 20.05
N GLU A 261 9.84 3.04 19.96
CA GLU A 261 10.53 4.09 20.71
C GLU A 261 9.93 5.47 20.41
N VAL A 262 9.68 5.77 19.13
CA VAL A 262 9.04 7.03 18.71
C VAL A 262 7.62 7.17 19.23
N ASN A 263 6.82 6.09 19.19
CA ASN A 263 5.45 6.14 19.70
C ASN A 263 5.42 6.39 21.21
N LEU A 264 6.28 5.72 21.98
CA LEU A 264 6.43 5.96 23.41
C LEU A 264 6.92 7.38 23.69
N ALA A 265 7.92 7.87 22.95
CA ALA A 265 8.41 9.24 23.08
C ALA A 265 7.32 10.27 22.82
N THR A 266 6.47 10.04 21.82
CA THR A 266 5.33 10.92 21.50
C THR A 266 4.39 11.04 22.71
N ALA A 267 3.99 9.91 23.31
CA ALA A 267 3.15 9.92 24.50
C ALA A 267 3.83 10.58 25.71
N LEU A 268 5.13 10.35 25.90
CA LEU A 268 5.90 10.97 26.98
C LEU A 268 5.98 12.49 26.83
N ALA A 269 6.21 12.98 25.61
CA ALA A 269 6.25 14.42 25.31
C ALA A 269 4.89 15.09 25.59
N GLU A 270 3.78 14.45 25.23
CA GLU A 270 2.42 14.96 25.52
C GLU A 270 2.06 14.90 27.01
N SER A 271 2.73 14.06 27.79
CA SER A 271 2.58 13.98 29.26
C SER A 271 3.56 14.89 30.04
N ASP A 272 4.22 15.84 29.36
CA ASP A 272 5.23 16.74 29.92
C ASP A 272 6.47 16.04 30.53
N ARG A 273 6.77 14.82 30.04
CA ARG A 273 7.95 14.04 30.45
C ARG A 273 9.04 14.14 29.40
N ARG A 274 9.41 15.38 29.09
CA ARG A 274 10.24 15.75 27.93
C ARG A 274 11.61 15.06 27.92
N GLU A 275 12.31 15.01 29.04
CA GLU A 275 13.64 14.39 29.12
C GLU A 275 13.59 12.89 28.83
N LYS A 276 12.48 12.22 29.19
CA LYS A 276 12.28 10.81 28.85
C LYS A 276 12.01 10.66 27.36
N ALA A 277 11.17 11.52 26.79
CA ALA A 277 10.89 11.52 25.36
C ALA A 277 12.16 11.69 24.53
N ILE A 278 13.05 12.63 24.90
CA ILE A 278 14.35 12.85 24.25
C ILE A 278 15.17 11.55 24.22
N ARG A 279 15.32 10.85 25.35
CA ARG A 279 16.11 9.61 25.40
C ARG A 279 15.56 8.52 24.47
N HIS A 280 14.24 8.36 24.43
CA HIS A 280 13.61 7.40 23.53
C HIS A 280 13.79 7.80 22.04
N LEU A 281 13.72 9.09 21.71
CA LEU A 281 13.99 9.58 20.35
C LEU A 281 15.46 9.43 19.94
N GLU A 282 16.38 9.69 20.85
CA GLU A 282 17.82 9.47 20.62
C GLU A 282 18.11 7.98 20.37
N HIS A 283 17.56 7.09 21.20
CA HIS A 283 17.68 5.65 20.99
C HIS A 283 17.02 5.20 19.66
N ALA A 284 15.85 5.74 19.31
CA ALA A 284 15.23 5.47 18.02
C ALA A 284 16.15 5.82 16.83
N LEU A 285 16.91 6.92 16.94
CA LEU A 285 17.85 7.37 15.91
C LEU A 285 19.19 6.62 15.94
N GLU A 286 19.55 6.00 17.06
CA GLU A 286 20.67 5.03 17.11
C GLU A 286 20.32 3.75 16.35
N LEU A 287 19.06 3.29 16.49
CA LEU A 287 18.54 2.11 15.81
C LEU A 287 18.29 2.36 14.32
N ASP A 288 17.69 3.50 13.97
CA ASP A 288 17.43 3.92 12.60
C ASP A 288 17.72 5.42 12.42
N PRO A 289 18.92 5.78 11.92
CA PRO A 289 19.30 7.17 11.67
C PRO A 289 18.45 7.88 10.60
N LEU A 290 17.68 7.15 9.80
CA LEU A 290 16.83 7.67 8.73
C LEU A 290 15.35 7.74 9.13
N LEU A 291 15.02 7.47 10.39
CA LEU A 291 13.65 7.54 10.89
C LEU A 291 13.17 8.99 11.00
N GLU A 292 12.60 9.50 9.91
CA GLU A 292 12.17 10.88 9.75
C GLU A 292 11.31 11.39 10.93
N LYS A 293 10.35 10.58 11.40
CA LYS A 293 9.47 10.94 12.51
C LYS A 293 10.25 11.25 13.79
N ALA A 294 11.29 10.48 14.08
CA ALA A 294 12.14 10.70 15.25
C ALA A 294 12.96 12.00 15.13
N VAL A 295 13.51 12.26 13.94
CA VAL A 295 14.27 13.48 13.63
C VAL A 295 13.43 14.73 13.88
N TRP A 296 12.21 14.77 13.32
CA TRP A 296 11.37 15.96 13.44
C TRP A 296 10.82 16.16 14.85
N GLN A 297 10.42 15.09 15.55
CA GLN A 297 9.96 15.20 16.94
C GLN A 297 11.07 15.68 17.87
N LEU A 298 12.28 15.12 17.75
CA LEU A 298 13.42 15.53 18.58
C LEU A 298 13.86 16.96 18.27
N ALA A 299 13.88 17.34 16.99
CA ALA A 299 14.15 18.72 16.59
C ALA A 299 13.11 19.69 17.16
N GLN A 300 11.82 19.34 17.13
CA GLN A 300 10.76 20.16 17.73
C GLN A 300 10.98 20.36 19.23
N ILE A 301 11.34 19.30 19.96
CA ILE A 301 11.65 19.38 21.39
C ILE A 301 12.83 20.31 21.64
N TYR A 302 13.94 20.15 20.91
CA TYR A 302 15.11 21.03 21.05
C TYR A 302 14.79 22.50 20.76
N ARG A 303 13.95 22.79 19.76
CA ARG A 303 13.50 24.17 19.50
C ARG A 303 12.67 24.74 20.64
N ALA A 304 11.78 23.92 21.22
CA ALA A 304 10.99 24.32 22.37
C ALA A 304 11.84 24.56 23.64
N GLU A 305 13.06 24.03 23.69
CA GLU A 305 14.07 24.30 24.74
C GLU A 305 15.00 25.47 24.37
N GLY A 306 14.79 26.15 23.25
CA GLY A 306 15.65 27.22 22.75
C GLY A 306 16.98 26.76 22.15
N ASN A 307 17.16 25.44 21.95
CA ASN A 307 18.37 24.86 21.40
C ASN A 307 18.30 24.70 19.87
N GLU A 308 18.22 25.83 19.16
CA GLU A 308 18.14 25.85 17.69
C GLU A 308 19.37 25.19 17.04
N THR A 309 20.55 25.34 17.65
CA THR A 309 21.79 24.72 17.16
C THR A 309 21.69 23.20 17.11
N LYS A 310 21.19 22.54 18.18
CA LYS A 310 20.98 21.09 18.18
C LYS A 310 19.92 20.67 17.17
N ALA A 311 18.81 21.40 17.08
CA ALA A 311 17.74 21.10 16.13
C ALA A 311 18.22 21.17 14.67
N ALA A 312 18.93 22.25 14.31
CA ALA A 312 19.49 22.43 12.97
C ALA A 312 20.55 21.38 12.63
N ALA A 313 21.44 21.07 13.57
CA ALA A 313 22.46 20.04 13.39
C ALA A 313 21.84 18.65 13.17
N LEU A 314 20.80 18.30 13.92
CA LEU A 314 20.08 17.04 13.77
C LEU A 314 19.43 16.91 12.38
N VAL A 315 18.71 17.94 11.94
CA VAL A 315 18.07 17.95 10.61
C VAL A 315 19.11 17.92 9.49
N ALA A 316 20.23 18.63 9.66
CA ALA A 316 21.34 18.60 8.70
C ALA A 316 21.97 17.21 8.59
N ARG A 317 22.16 16.51 9.72
CA ARG A 317 22.66 15.12 9.76
C ARG A 317 21.72 14.18 9.00
N TYR A 318 20.41 14.27 9.26
CA TYR A 318 19.39 13.49 8.54
C TYR A 318 19.44 13.76 7.03
N ARG A 319 19.44 15.03 6.62
CA ARG A 319 19.51 15.41 5.20
C ARG A 319 20.75 14.83 4.52
N LYS A 320 21.92 14.96 5.16
CA LYS A 320 23.17 14.39 4.65
C LYS A 320 23.07 12.87 4.50
N ALA A 321 22.51 12.17 5.49
CA ALA A 321 22.34 10.72 5.45
C ALA A 321 21.39 10.24 4.35
N MET A 322 20.35 11.03 4.05
CA MET A 322 19.42 10.80 2.93
C MET A 322 20.00 11.18 1.56
N GLY A 323 21.23 11.72 1.51
CA GLY A 323 21.86 12.18 0.26
C GLY A 323 21.36 13.55 -0.22
N PHE A 324 20.62 14.30 0.61
CA PHE A 324 20.30 15.69 0.33
C PHE A 324 21.52 16.55 0.67
N THR A 325 22.29 16.96 -0.34
CA THR A 325 23.33 17.99 -0.18
C THR A 325 22.67 19.35 0.08
N SER A 326 23.28 20.19 0.91
CA SER A 326 22.72 21.49 1.31
C SER A 326 22.41 22.40 0.11
N ALA A 327 21.20 22.96 0.10
CA ALA A 327 20.70 24.15 -0.63
C ALA A 327 20.92 24.32 -2.15
N GLU A 328 21.70 23.51 -2.86
CA GLU A 328 21.82 23.63 -4.32
C GLU A 328 21.84 22.26 -4.99
N THR A 329 20.73 21.90 -5.66
CA THR A 329 20.62 21.34 -7.03
C THR A 329 19.20 20.78 -7.23
N VAL A 330 18.20 21.66 -7.25
CA VAL A 330 16.87 21.33 -7.82
C VAL A 330 16.59 22.16 -9.08
N CYS A 331 17.41 23.18 -9.42
CA CYS A 331 17.15 24.07 -10.54
C CYS A 331 18.21 24.08 -11.67
N LYS A 332 19.06 23.04 -11.83
CA LYS A 332 20.07 23.00 -12.92
C LYS A 332 20.24 21.63 -13.60
N ARG A 333 19.15 20.87 -13.79
CA ARG A 333 19.15 19.71 -14.71
C ARG A 333 18.37 19.93 -16.01
N HIS A 334 17.86 21.14 -16.26
CA HIS A 334 17.12 21.47 -17.48
C HIS A 334 17.73 22.57 -18.37
N GLU A 335 18.93 23.10 -18.06
CA GLU A 335 19.50 24.23 -18.82
C GLU A 335 20.88 23.95 -19.47
N SER A 336 21.26 22.70 -19.70
CA SER A 336 22.51 22.38 -20.42
C SER A 336 22.34 21.31 -21.51
N ARG A 337 21.35 21.50 -22.37
CA ARG A 337 21.46 21.06 -23.77
C ARG A 337 21.57 22.29 -24.67
N PRO A 338 22.76 22.61 -25.21
CA PRO A 338 22.86 23.63 -26.23
C PRO A 338 22.11 23.16 -27.49
N GLN A 339 21.15 23.97 -27.94
CA GLN A 339 20.62 23.94 -29.30
C GLN A 339 21.68 24.51 -30.24
N THR A 340 22.56 23.65 -30.73
CA THR A 340 23.48 23.85 -31.85
C THR A 340 23.73 22.43 -32.40
N ASP A 341 23.36 22.03 -33.61
CA ASP A 341 23.61 22.71 -34.87
C ASP A 341 22.49 22.48 -35.89
N MET A 342 22.03 23.58 -36.49
CA MET A 342 21.59 23.58 -37.88
C MET A 342 22.81 23.37 -38.77
N ILE A 343 22.88 22.24 -39.48
CA ILE A 343 23.66 22.14 -40.72
C ILE A 343 22.68 21.72 -41.81
N GLY A 344 22.28 22.71 -42.60
CA GLY A 344 21.78 22.49 -43.94
C GLY A 344 22.95 22.39 -44.91
N LEU A 345 22.98 21.30 -45.68
CA LEU A 345 23.59 21.14 -47.00
C LEU A 345 22.64 20.16 -47.71
N GLY A 346 21.92 20.46 -48.79
CA GLY A 346 22.27 21.31 -49.92
C GLY A 346 22.49 20.41 -51.13
N ARG A 347 21.41 19.93 -51.75
CA ARG A 347 21.13 19.84 -53.20
C ARG A 347 19.83 19.09 -53.46
#